data_AF-A0A1S1JWA1-F1
#
_entry.id   AF-A0A1S1JWA1-F1
#
_cell.length_a   1.000
_cell.length_b   1.000
_cell.length_c   1.000
_cell.angle_alpha   90.00
_cell.angle_beta   90.00
_cell.angle_gamma   90.00
#
_symmetry.space_group_name_H-M   'P 1'
#
loop_
_entity.id
_entity.type
_entity.pdbx_description
1 polymer ?
#
loop_
_entity_poly.entity_id
_entity_poly.type
_entity_poly.pdbx_seq_one_letter_code
_entity_poly.pdbx_strand_id
1 'polypeptide(L)'
;MSTATVFVHLDYDVWDHRETEAIRVSRHGRADVYLPQGQRATGQWDDANTAAVTGAIAHRFGLDDEERSRGVFVEAAAAIEQNDPRWIVTFAL
;
A
#
# COMPACT_ATOMS: atom_id res chain seq x y z
N MET A 1 10.28 18.74 -8.74
CA MET A 1 10.11 17.68 -7.75
C MET A 1 9.07 16.73 -8.31
N SER A 2 9.43 15.46 -8.50
CA SER A 2 8.50 14.45 -9.04
C SER A 2 7.77 13.75 -7.91
N THR A 3 6.60 13.20 -8.16
CA THR A 3 5.85 12.40 -7.17
C THR A 3 5.59 11.00 -7.71
N ALA A 4 5.59 10.02 -6.81
CA ALA A 4 5.14 8.67 -7.10
C ALA A 4 3.91 8.35 -6.25
N THR A 5 2.85 7.91 -6.91
CA THR A 5 1.64 7.40 -6.27
C THR A 5 1.63 5.88 -6.37
N VAL A 6 1.52 5.21 -5.23
CA VAL A 6 1.54 3.76 -5.08
C VAL A 6 0.24 3.35 -4.39
N PHE A 7 -0.42 2.32 -4.91
CA PHE A 7 -1.62 1.77 -4.31
C PHE A 7 -1.28 0.48 -3.58
N VAL A 8 -1.73 0.34 -2.33
CA VAL A 8 -1.66 -0.90 -1.56
C VAL A 8 -3.07 -1.46 -1.47
N HIS A 9 -3.32 -2.55 -2.18
CA HIS A 9 -4.62 -3.21 -2.25
C HIS A 9 -4.77 -4.21 -1.11
N LEU A 10 -5.96 -4.20 -0.54
CA LEU A 10 -6.36 -5.08 0.55
C LEU A 10 -7.28 -6.17 -0.01
N ASP A 11 -7.23 -7.34 0.62
CA ASP A 11 -8.23 -8.37 0.47
C ASP A 11 -9.11 -8.36 1.72
N TYR A 12 -10.42 -8.30 1.52
CA TYR A 12 -11.38 -8.50 2.61
C TYR A 12 -11.55 -9.99 2.81
N ASP A 13 -11.24 -10.48 4.02
CA ASP A 13 -11.75 -11.80 4.37
C ASP A 13 -13.29 -11.72 4.42
N VAL A 14 -13.93 -12.40 3.48
CA VAL A 14 -15.40 -12.47 3.38
C VAL A 14 -16.04 -13.12 4.61
N TRP A 15 -15.25 -13.84 5.42
CA TRP A 15 -15.70 -14.47 6.66
C TRP A 15 -15.44 -13.60 7.90
N ASP A 16 -14.42 -12.74 7.87
CA ASP A 16 -14.15 -11.75 8.92
C ASP A 16 -13.76 -10.38 8.34
N HIS A 17 -14.76 -9.51 8.24
CA HIS A 17 -14.62 -8.14 7.76
C HIS A 17 -13.74 -7.25 8.66
N ARG A 18 -13.25 -7.75 9.80
CA ARG A 18 -12.35 -7.03 10.70
C ARG A 18 -10.88 -7.32 10.43
N GLU A 19 -10.54 -8.41 9.77
CA GLU A 19 -9.16 -8.70 9.37
C GLU A 19 -9.04 -8.60 7.85
N THR A 20 -8.37 -7.54 7.40
CA THR A 20 -8.00 -7.41 5.99
C THR A 20 -6.51 -7.54 5.80
N GLU A 21 -6.14 -8.09 4.66
CA GLU A 21 -4.76 -8.41 4.34
C GLU A 21 -4.26 -7.53 3.18
N ALA A 22 -3.09 -6.90 3.31
CA ALA A 22 -2.43 -6.29 2.17
C ALA A 22 -1.89 -7.38 1.24
N ILE A 23 -2.42 -7.46 0.02
CA ILE A 23 -2.13 -8.55 -0.91
C ILE A 23 -1.33 -8.11 -2.14
N ARG A 24 -1.41 -6.84 -2.52
CA ARG A 24 -0.88 -6.37 -3.80
C ARG A 24 -0.51 -4.90 -3.75
N VAL A 25 0.57 -4.54 -4.45
CA VAL A 25 0.98 -3.17 -4.71
C VAL A 25 0.87 -2.87 -6.19
N SER A 26 0.24 -1.75 -6.57
CA SER A 26 0.17 -1.29 -7.96
C SER A 26 0.67 0.14 -8.11
N ARG A 27 1.15 0.47 -9.30
CA ARG A 27 1.61 1.81 -9.66
C ARG A 27 1.48 2.03 -11.16
N HIS A 28 1.08 3.24 -11.55
CA HIS A 28 0.92 3.58 -12.96
C HIS A 28 2.21 3.33 -13.77
N GLY A 29 2.06 2.67 -14.91
CA GLY A 29 3.19 2.34 -15.81
C GLY A 29 4.08 1.19 -15.32
N ARG A 30 3.70 0.48 -14.25
CA ARG A 30 4.42 -0.70 -13.73
C ARG A 30 3.48 -1.90 -13.61
N ALA A 31 4.06 -3.09 -13.65
CA ALA A 31 3.34 -4.31 -13.34
C ALA A 31 3.01 -4.37 -11.85
N ASP A 32 1.86 -4.94 -11.53
CA ASP A 32 1.45 -5.18 -10.15
C ASP A 32 2.41 -6.16 -9.44
N VAL A 33 2.65 -5.90 -8.16
CA VAL A 33 3.45 -6.77 -7.29
C VAL A 33 2.54 -7.42 -6.28
N TYR A 34 2.37 -8.74 -6.37
CA TYR A 34 1.65 -9.51 -5.37
C TYR A 34 2.56 -9.82 -4.18
N LEU A 35 2.09 -9.52 -2.97
CA LEU A 35 2.84 -9.71 -1.74
C LEU A 35 2.89 -11.19 -1.37
N PRO A 36 4.08 -11.77 -1.09
CA PRO A 36 4.19 -13.13 -0.58
C PRO A 36 3.48 -13.27 0.77
N GLN A 37 2.81 -14.39 1.04
CA GLN A 37 2.00 -14.59 2.27
C GLN A 37 2.73 -14.17 3.57
N GLY A 38 4.02 -14.50 3.74
CA GLY A 38 4.79 -14.11 4.94
C GLY A 38 5.19 -12.63 5.04
N GLN A 39 4.82 -11.80 4.06
CA GLN A 39 5.08 -10.36 4.01
C GLN A 39 3.78 -9.55 3.90
N ARG A 40 2.63 -10.22 3.93
CA ARG A 40 1.33 -9.58 3.94
C ARG A 40 1.03 -9.10 5.35
N ALA A 41 0.72 -7.81 5.46
CA ALA A 41 0.27 -7.27 6.73
C ALA A 41 -1.23 -7.55 6.86
N THR A 42 -1.65 -8.06 8.02
CA THR A 42 -3.05 -8.23 8.40
C THR A 42 -3.42 -7.21 9.48
N GLY A 43 -4.70 -6.87 9.57
CA GLY A 43 -5.21 -6.06 10.67
C GLY A 43 -6.43 -5.23 10.29
N GLN A 44 -6.73 -4.24 11.13
CA GLN A 44 -7.71 -3.19 10.88
C GLN A 44 -7.03 -2.02 10.17
N TRP A 45 -7.64 -1.54 9.09
CA TRP A 45 -7.02 -0.56 8.17
C TRP A 45 -7.70 0.80 8.20
N ASP A 46 -8.24 1.21 9.35
CA ASP A 46 -8.97 2.46 9.54
C ASP A 46 -8.28 3.44 10.51
N ASP A 47 -7.03 3.17 10.94
CA ASP A 47 -6.30 3.98 11.92
C ASP A 47 -4.99 4.62 11.41
N ALA A 48 -4.37 5.45 12.25
CA ALA A 48 -3.12 6.15 11.91
C ALA A 48 -1.88 5.23 11.85
N ASN A 49 -1.90 4.11 12.59
CA ASN A 49 -0.84 3.09 12.49
C ASN A 49 -0.90 2.40 11.12
N THR A 50 -2.09 2.24 10.56
CA THR A 50 -2.28 1.71 9.21
C THR A 50 -1.55 2.55 8.15
N ALA A 51 -1.59 3.88 8.26
CA ALA A 51 -0.89 4.77 7.31
C ALA A 51 0.62 4.50 7.27
N ALA A 52 1.24 4.30 8.44
CA ALA A 52 2.67 3.98 8.55
C ALA A 52 3.00 2.59 7.97
N VAL A 53 2.20 1.57 8.27
CA VAL A 53 2.36 0.21 7.72
C VAL A 53 2.22 0.23 6.19
N THR A 54 1.20 0.90 5.69
CA THR A 54 0.97 1.07 4.25
C THR A 54 2.15 1.79 3.60
N GLY A 55 2.63 2.87 4.21
CA GLY A 55 3.81 3.59 3.75
C GLY A 55 5.04 2.69 3.63
N ALA A 56 5.30 1.85 4.63
CA ALA A 56 6.42 0.91 4.59
C ALA A 56 6.28 -0.15 3.49
N ILE A 57 5.08 -0.69 3.27
CA ILE A 57 4.78 -1.64 2.17
C ILE A 57 5.00 -0.95 0.82
N ALA A 58 4.37 0.21 0.60
CA ALA A 58 4.46 0.96 -0.64
C ALA A 58 5.90 1.37 -0.96
N HIS A 59 6.65 1.80 0.06
CA HIS A 59 8.07 2.12 -0.09
C HIS A 59 8.88 0.89 -0.50
N ARG A 60 8.62 -0.27 0.10
CA ARG A 60 9.39 -1.49 -0.16
C ARG A 60 9.11 -2.11 -1.53
N PHE A 61 7.86 -2.11 -1.97
CA PHE A 61 7.43 -2.87 -3.16
C PHE A 61 6.96 -2.01 -4.33
N GLY A 62 6.60 -0.74 -4.10
CA GLY A 62 6.09 0.17 -5.15
C GLY A 62 7.14 1.08 -5.78
N LEU A 63 8.32 1.15 -5.16
CA LEU A 63 9.45 1.96 -5.59
C LEU A 63 10.62 1.06 -6.00
N ASP A 64 11.37 1.47 -7.03
CA ASP A 64 12.62 0.81 -7.40
C ASP A 64 13.78 1.22 -6.48
N ASP A 65 14.98 0.67 -6.70
CA ASP A 65 16.14 0.93 -5.85
C ASP A 65 16.55 2.41 -5.81
N GLU A 66 16.49 3.10 -6.95
CA GLU A 66 16.85 4.51 -7.05
C GLU A 66 15.79 5.37 -6.35
N GLU A 67 14.51 5.13 -6.63
CA GLU A 67 13.38 5.82 -6.02
C GLU A 67 13.34 5.61 -4.51
N ARG A 68 13.57 4.39 -4.01
CA ARG A 68 13.64 4.11 -2.56
C ARG A 68 14.74 4.87 -1.86
N SER A 69 15.85 5.14 -2.54
CA SER A 69 16.97 5.88 -1.92
C SER A 69 16.68 7.36 -1.69
N ARG A 70 15.76 7.94 -2.46
CA ARG A 70 15.40 9.38 -2.42
C ARG A 70 13.95 9.66 -2.04
N GLY A 71 13.11 8.64 -2.01
CA GLY A 71 11.68 8.72 -1.78
C GLY A 71 11.36 9.17 -0.36
N VAL A 72 10.69 10.31 -0.25
CA VAL A 72 10.20 10.82 1.04
C VAL A 72 8.71 10.58 1.10
N PHE A 73 8.26 9.85 2.13
CA PHE A 73 6.84 9.65 2.40
C PHE A 73 6.14 10.99 2.64
N VAL A 74 5.10 11.28 1.86
CA VAL A 74 4.31 12.52 1.99
C VAL A 74 3.03 12.24 2.76
N GLU A 75 2.24 11.29 2.27
CA GLU A 75 0.95 10.94 2.85
C GLU A 75 0.51 9.53 2.46
N ALA A 76 -0.43 9.00 3.23
CA ALA A 76 -1.22 7.83 2.88
C ALA A 76 -2.68 8.11 3.20
N ALA A 77 -3.57 7.80 2.26
CA ALA A 77 -5.01 8.00 2.39
C ALA A 77 -5.75 6.70 2.08
N ALA A 78 -6.73 6.37 2.93
CA ALA A 78 -7.58 5.21 2.73
C ALA A 78 -8.59 5.49 1.60
N ALA A 79 -8.67 4.59 0.63
CA ALA A 79 -9.66 4.55 -0.44
C ALA A 79 -10.37 3.19 -0.38
N ILE A 80 -11.14 3.02 0.69
CA ILE A 80 -11.79 1.76 1.03
C ILE A 80 -13.13 1.66 0.28
N GLU A 81 -13.08 1.13 -0.94
CA GLU A 81 -14.26 0.81 -1.74
C GLU A 81 -14.64 -0.67 -1.56
N GLN A 82 -15.93 -0.99 -1.71
CA GLN A 82 -16.45 -2.35 -1.46
C GLN A 82 -15.80 -3.44 -2.34
N ASN A 83 -15.36 -3.10 -3.55
CA ASN A 83 -14.84 -4.06 -4.54
C ASN A 83 -13.31 -3.98 -4.74
N ASP A 84 -12.65 -2.93 -4.25
CA ASP A 84 -11.19 -2.74 -4.35
C ASP A 84 -10.72 -1.85 -3.19
N PRO A 85 -10.78 -2.34 -1.94
CA PRO A 85 -10.27 -1.60 -0.81
C PRO A 85 -8.77 -1.40 -0.95
N ARG A 86 -8.32 -0.16 -0.85
CA ARG A 86 -6.90 0.15 -1.01
C ARG A 86 -6.52 1.38 -0.24
N TRP A 87 -5.23 1.53 -0.05
CA TRP A 87 -4.62 2.77 0.38
C TRP A 87 -3.83 3.39 -0.76
N ILE A 88 -3.92 4.72 -0.87
CA ILE A 88 -3.18 5.54 -1.81
C ILE A 88 -2.02 6.16 -1.05
N VAL A 89 -0.79 5.85 -1.46
CA VAL A 89 0.44 6.35 -0.83
C VAL A 89 1.19 7.25 -1.79
N THR A 90 1.59 8.43 -1.33
CA THR A 90 2.32 9.41 -2.12
C THR A 90 3.74 9.59 -1.58
N PHE A 91 4.73 9.49 -2.47
CA PHE A 91 6.13 9.81 -2.21
C PHE A 91 6.58 11.00 -3.05
N ALA A 92 7.43 11.84 -2.48
CA ALA A 92 8.20 12.82 -3.23
C ALA A 92 9.57 12.21 -3.64
N LEU A 93 9.95 12.36 -4.91
CA LEU A 93 11.15 11.80 -5.53
C LEU A 93 12.13 12.88 -6.03
#